data_AF-A0A3A6RDP7-F1
#
_entry.id   AF-A0A3A6RDP7-F1
#
_cell.length_a   1.000
_cell.length_b   1.000
_cell.length_c   1.000
_cell.angle_alpha   90.00
_cell.angle_beta   90.00
_cell.angle_gamma   90.00
#
_symmetry.space_group_name_H-M   'P 1'
#
loop_
_entity.id
_entity.type
_entity.pdbx_description
1 polymer ?
#
loop_
_entity_poly.entity_id
_entity_poly.type
_entity_poly.pdbx_seq_one_letter_code
_entity_poly.pdbx_strand_id
1 'polypeptide(L)'
;MNKVTDHDENDDVVVIEQRDKKTYIYIAIAGVLGLALGGLVGSSLTANQWQEAYQKLETQYQSAHRDKEQMASRVEDELATVHSQVQDKLDMALVDAKAEHEKQMLSLQAQVQELEKVNLSLEEQVSAQKKQIADANNQNTKLNHQADVQATLLERSRELFQRELKVKQQLEALQKERDLLEPKLPKLKEECDLFLDGTSWDVKSDSCDKQDEANSRLSQIDQMIRVHQMDLEQIKSLSEQIGL
;
A
#
# COMPACT_ATOMS: atom_id res chain seq x y z
N MET A 1 50.03 38.52 21.58
CA MET A 1 48.72 39.11 21.92
C MET A 1 47.72 38.77 20.82
N ASN A 2 46.44 39.04 21.07
CA ASN A 2 45.27 38.92 20.20
C ASN A 2 44.75 37.48 19.99
N LYS A 3 43.57 37.25 20.56
CA LYS A 3 42.74 36.06 20.43
C LYS A 3 41.64 36.32 19.41
N VAL A 4 41.41 35.31 18.58
CA VAL A 4 40.18 35.01 17.82
C VAL A 4 39.07 34.70 18.87
N THR A 5 37.74 34.90 18.69
CA THR A 5 36.86 34.71 17.52
C THR A 5 35.61 35.63 17.56
N ASP A 6 34.85 35.65 16.46
CA ASP A 6 33.57 36.33 16.21
C ASP A 6 32.43 35.27 16.02
N HIS A 7 31.15 35.70 15.93
CA HIS A 7 29.90 34.93 15.71
C HIS A 7 29.47 34.02 16.91
N ASP A 8 28.20 33.76 17.25
CA ASP A 8 26.85 33.98 16.65
C ASP A 8 25.80 33.97 17.81
N GLU A 9 24.54 34.45 17.77
CA GLU A 9 23.71 35.18 16.78
C GLU A 9 22.57 35.99 17.51
N ASN A 10 21.44 36.25 16.83
CA ASN A 10 20.07 36.69 17.23
C ASN A 10 19.60 36.32 18.68
N ASP A 11 18.78 37.11 19.39
CA ASP A 11 17.44 37.51 18.92
C ASP A 11 16.85 38.78 19.59
N ASP A 12 15.94 39.42 18.87
CA ASP A 12 15.37 40.75 19.16
C ASP A 12 14.22 40.67 20.18
N VAL A 13 14.49 40.88 21.48
CA VAL A 13 13.44 40.87 22.51
C VAL A 13 12.68 42.20 22.49
N VAL A 14 11.61 42.24 21.70
CA VAL A 14 10.58 43.29 21.73
C VAL A 14 9.81 43.22 23.06
N VAL A 15 10.43 43.74 24.13
CA VAL A 15 9.67 44.17 25.30
C VAL A 15 8.95 45.45 24.89
N ILE A 16 7.63 45.39 24.83
CA ILE A 16 6.78 46.57 24.66
C ILE A 16 7.00 47.45 25.88
N GLU A 17 7.85 48.47 25.77
CA GLU A 17 7.97 49.51 26.78
C GLU A 17 6.62 50.23 26.91
N GLN A 18 5.82 49.80 27.89
CA GLN A 18 4.71 50.59 28.38
C GLN A 18 5.29 51.85 29.03
N ARG A 19 5.44 52.88 28.20
CA ARG A 19 5.90 54.24 28.52
C ARG A 19 5.25 54.73 29.81
N ASP A 20 5.99 54.60 30.91
CA ASP A 20 5.39 54.62 32.24
C ASP A 20 4.85 56.01 32.59
N LYS A 21 3.53 56.09 32.86
CA LYS A 21 2.86 57.32 33.29
C LYS A 21 3.34 57.79 34.66
N LYS A 22 4.05 56.95 35.43
CA LYS A 22 4.63 57.32 36.73
C LYS A 22 5.78 58.32 36.64
N THR A 23 6.51 58.42 35.51
CA THR A 23 7.62 59.38 35.38
C THR A 23 7.15 60.83 35.54
N TYR A 24 5.96 61.18 35.05
CA TYR A 24 5.36 62.50 35.27
C TYR A 24 5.02 62.76 36.76
N ILE A 25 4.65 61.72 37.50
CA ILE A 25 4.35 61.82 38.94
C ILE A 25 5.64 62.08 39.71
N TYR A 26 6.74 61.37 39.39
CA TYR A 26 8.04 61.63 40.01
C TYR A 26 8.60 63.03 39.67
N ILE A 27 8.44 63.51 38.44
CA ILE A 27 8.84 64.88 38.07
C ILE A 27 8.00 65.94 38.80
N ALA A 28 6.69 65.72 38.97
CA ALA A 28 5.83 66.62 39.73
C ALA A 28 6.20 66.67 41.22
N ILE A 29 6.45 65.51 41.84
CA ILE A 29 6.90 65.41 43.24
C ILE A 29 8.28 66.07 43.41
N ALA A 30 9.21 65.87 42.47
CA ALA A 30 10.53 66.50 42.49
C ALA A 30 10.45 68.04 42.31
N GLY A 31 9.54 68.54 41.46
CA GLY A 31 9.30 69.97 41.30
C GLY A 31 8.74 70.63 42.57
N VAL A 32 7.83 69.95 43.27
CA VAL A 32 7.27 70.42 44.56
C VAL A 32 8.32 70.38 45.68
N LEU A 33 9.12 69.33 45.76
CA LEU A 33 10.19 69.21 46.77
C LEU A 33 11.37 70.16 46.50
N GLY A 34 11.72 70.40 45.24
CA GLY A 34 12.77 71.35 44.86
C GLY A 34 12.42 72.81 45.20
N LEU A 35 11.15 73.20 45.05
CA LEU A 35 10.66 74.52 45.45
C LEU A 35 10.55 74.68 46.98
N ALA A 36 10.32 73.59 47.73
CA ALA A 36 10.21 73.63 49.19
C ALA A 36 11.56 73.80 49.92
N LEU A 37 12.68 73.43 49.30
CA LEU A 37 14.01 73.43 49.93
C LEU A 37 15.00 74.49 49.38
N GLY A 38 14.69 75.14 48.25
CA GLY A 38 15.61 76.08 47.59
C GLY A 38 15.55 77.55 48.03
N GLY A 39 14.66 77.92 48.95
CA GLY A 39 14.20 79.31 49.14
C GLY A 39 14.47 79.98 50.49
N LEU A 40 15.68 79.89 51.05
CA LEU A 40 16.03 80.58 52.32
C LEU A 40 17.10 81.67 52.14
N VAL A 41 16.69 82.86 51.67
CA VAL A 41 17.42 84.13 51.96
C VAL A 41 16.44 85.29 52.19
N GLY A 42 16.24 85.64 53.47
CA GLY A 42 16.12 87.02 53.96
C GLY A 42 14.94 87.90 53.53
N SER A 43 13.93 87.98 54.39
CA SER A 43 13.57 89.30 54.97
C SER A 43 13.04 89.13 56.39
N SER A 44 13.52 89.97 57.30
CA SER A 44 13.14 89.96 58.71
C SER A 44 11.77 90.60 58.90
N LEU A 45 10.84 89.89 59.58
CA LEU A 45 9.76 90.40 60.47
C LEU A 45 8.58 89.41 60.52
N THR A 46 8.55 88.48 61.48
CA THR A 46 7.33 87.99 62.20
C THR A 46 7.71 86.85 63.16
N ALA A 47 7.77 87.13 64.46
CA ALA A 47 8.16 86.15 65.49
C ALA A 47 6.97 85.39 66.14
N ASN A 48 5.75 85.49 65.60
CA ASN A 48 4.52 85.05 66.30
C ASN A 48 3.67 83.98 65.55
N GLN A 49 4.16 83.42 64.43
CA GLN A 49 3.38 82.44 63.63
C GLN A 49 3.93 80.99 63.68
N TRP A 50 5.12 80.78 64.25
CA TRP A 50 5.75 79.45 64.28
C TRP A 50 5.05 78.47 65.20
N GLN A 51 4.49 78.93 66.33
CA GLN A 51 3.93 78.06 67.36
C GLN A 51 2.60 77.41 66.92
N GLU A 52 1.79 78.15 66.17
CA GLU A 52 0.54 77.66 65.57
C GLU A 52 0.83 76.71 64.39
N ALA A 53 1.87 76.99 63.59
CA ALA A 53 2.34 76.11 62.53
C ALA A 53 2.85 74.75 63.07
N TYR A 54 3.61 74.76 64.18
CA TYR A 54 4.07 73.54 64.85
C TYR A 54 2.92 72.71 65.42
N GLN A 55 1.95 73.32 66.10
CA GLN A 55 0.78 72.59 66.62
C GLN A 55 -0.06 71.98 65.48
N LYS A 56 -0.19 72.70 64.36
CA LYS A 56 -0.92 72.21 63.18
C LYS A 56 -0.21 71.04 62.50
N LEU A 57 1.13 71.09 62.43
CA LEU A 57 1.98 70.00 61.92
C LEU A 57 1.91 68.75 62.82
N GLU A 58 1.97 68.93 64.14
CA GLU A 58 1.82 67.85 65.14
C GLU A 58 0.45 67.13 64.98
N THR A 59 -0.64 67.89 64.86
CA THR A 59 -1.98 67.30 64.62
C THR A 59 -2.09 66.61 63.27
N GLN A 60 -1.45 67.12 62.21
CA GLN A 60 -1.43 66.46 60.89
C GLN A 60 -0.56 65.18 60.90
N TYR A 61 0.53 65.17 61.67
CA TYR A 61 1.35 63.97 61.84
C TYR A 61 0.57 62.87 62.59
N GLN A 62 -0.12 63.24 63.67
CA GLN A 62 -0.96 62.29 64.42
C GLN A 62 -2.19 61.81 63.64
N SER A 63 -2.81 62.66 62.80
CA SER A 63 -3.89 62.19 61.91
C SER A 63 -3.34 61.24 60.84
N ALA A 64 -2.24 61.59 60.17
CA ALA A 64 -1.61 60.73 59.17
C ALA A 64 -1.16 59.38 59.75
N HIS A 65 -0.74 59.33 61.02
CA HIS A 65 -0.39 58.07 61.68
C HIS A 65 -1.62 57.18 61.95
N ARG A 66 -2.75 57.77 62.37
CA ARG A 66 -4.02 57.03 62.53
C ARG A 66 -4.63 56.60 61.20
N ASP A 67 -4.54 57.46 60.18
CA ASP A 67 -4.98 57.15 58.83
C ASP A 67 -4.16 55.98 58.27
N LYS A 68 -2.85 55.93 58.54
CA LYS A 68 -1.99 54.79 58.18
C LYS A 68 -2.40 53.49 58.88
N GLU A 69 -2.74 53.52 60.17
CA GLU A 69 -3.23 52.34 60.89
C GLU A 69 -4.60 51.87 60.39
N GLN A 70 -5.55 52.78 60.14
CA GLN A 70 -6.83 52.44 59.53
C GLN A 70 -6.70 51.95 58.08
N MET A 71 -5.75 52.48 57.31
CA MET A 71 -5.47 51.99 55.95
C MET A 71 -4.82 50.61 56.00
N ALA A 72 -3.92 50.34 56.97
CA ALA A 72 -3.35 49.01 57.15
C ALA A 72 -4.43 47.97 57.48
N SER A 73 -5.32 48.25 58.44
CA SER A 73 -6.40 47.31 58.79
C SER A 73 -7.39 47.11 57.63
N ARG A 74 -7.76 48.17 56.90
CA ARG A 74 -8.61 48.06 55.70
C ARG A 74 -7.94 47.26 54.59
N VAL A 75 -6.63 47.41 54.39
CA VAL A 75 -5.88 46.63 53.41
C VAL A 75 -5.81 45.17 53.82
N GLU A 76 -5.70 44.83 55.11
CA GLU A 76 -5.76 43.44 55.59
C GLU A 76 -7.16 42.83 55.37
N ASP A 77 -8.25 43.56 55.67
CA ASP A 77 -9.63 43.12 55.41
C ASP A 77 -9.93 42.98 53.90
N GLU A 78 -9.46 43.93 53.07
CA GLU A 78 -9.55 43.83 51.61
C GLU A 78 -8.70 42.68 51.06
N LEU A 79 -7.50 42.42 51.62
CA LEU A 79 -6.66 41.31 51.20
C LEU A 79 -7.32 39.97 51.55
N ALA A 80 -7.92 39.83 52.73
CA ALA A 80 -8.62 38.62 53.16
C ALA A 80 -9.87 38.34 52.29
N THR A 81 -10.67 39.38 52.00
CA THR A 81 -11.86 39.25 51.14
C THR A 81 -11.51 39.04 49.67
N VAL A 82 -10.45 39.67 49.14
CA VAL A 82 -9.94 39.38 47.79
C VAL A 82 -9.38 37.96 47.73
N HIS A 83 -8.66 37.50 48.77
CA HIS A 83 -8.13 36.14 48.82
C HIS A 83 -9.26 35.10 48.80
N SER A 84 -10.34 35.29 49.56
CA SER A 84 -11.51 34.39 49.50
C SER A 84 -12.19 34.42 48.13
N GLN A 85 -12.40 35.60 47.54
CA GLN A 85 -13.01 35.71 46.20
C GLN A 85 -12.14 35.11 45.08
N VAL A 86 -10.82 35.13 45.23
CA VAL A 86 -9.88 34.48 44.30
C VAL A 86 -9.89 32.97 44.52
N GLN A 87 -9.93 32.50 45.77
CA GLN A 87 -10.07 31.08 46.13
C GLN A 87 -11.36 30.50 45.53
N ASP A 88 -12.51 31.14 45.77
CA ASP A 88 -13.81 30.71 45.24
C ASP A 88 -13.83 30.65 43.71
N LYS A 89 -13.24 31.66 43.04
CA LYS A 89 -13.11 31.69 41.56
C LYS A 89 -12.16 30.62 41.03
N LEU A 90 -11.08 30.32 41.75
CA LEU A 90 -10.13 29.28 41.39
C LEU A 90 -10.76 27.89 41.54
N ASP A 91 -11.50 27.66 42.62
CA ASP A 91 -12.22 26.40 42.87
C ASP A 91 -13.35 26.19 41.85
N MET A 92 -14.13 27.24 41.50
CA MET A 92 -15.10 27.18 40.39
C MET A 92 -14.42 26.87 39.05
N ALA A 93 -13.34 27.58 38.70
CA ALA A 93 -12.60 27.32 37.46
C ALA A 93 -11.96 25.91 37.42
N LEU A 94 -11.54 25.37 38.56
CA LEU A 94 -11.06 24.00 38.70
C LEU A 94 -12.17 22.96 38.51
N VAL A 95 -13.39 23.23 38.97
CA VAL A 95 -14.56 22.37 38.73
C VAL A 95 -14.95 22.39 37.26
N ASP A 96 -15.06 23.57 36.65
CA ASP A 96 -15.39 23.72 35.22
C ASP A 96 -14.33 23.06 34.32
N ALA A 97 -13.05 23.26 34.61
CA ALA A 97 -11.95 22.64 33.87
C ALA A 97 -11.93 21.10 34.00
N LYS A 98 -12.24 20.57 35.20
CA LYS A 98 -12.39 19.11 35.40
C LYS A 98 -13.58 18.55 34.64
N ALA A 99 -14.73 19.21 34.68
CA ALA A 99 -15.94 18.76 34.00
C ALA A 99 -15.76 18.75 32.46
N GLU A 100 -15.13 19.78 31.90
CA GLU A 100 -14.84 19.82 30.46
C GLU A 100 -13.74 18.81 30.08
N HIS A 101 -12.73 18.57 30.92
CA HIS A 101 -11.74 17.51 30.68
C HIS A 101 -12.37 16.10 30.74
N GLU A 102 -13.24 15.83 31.71
CA GLU A 102 -13.97 14.56 31.83
C GLU A 102 -14.85 14.31 30.59
N LYS A 103 -15.57 15.35 30.13
CA LYS A 103 -16.35 15.32 28.89
C LYS A 103 -15.50 15.08 27.64
N GLN A 104 -14.31 15.69 27.56
CA GLN A 104 -13.35 15.44 26.47
C GLN A 104 -12.81 14.01 26.52
N MET A 105 -12.50 13.48 27.71
CA MET A 105 -12.06 12.09 27.89
C MET A 105 -13.16 11.09 27.49
N LEU A 106 -14.41 11.32 27.86
CA LEU A 106 -15.55 10.50 27.43
C LEU A 106 -15.76 10.54 25.90
N SER A 107 -15.66 11.72 25.30
CA SER A 107 -15.74 11.89 23.83
C SER A 107 -14.60 11.16 23.11
N LEU A 108 -13.38 11.25 23.64
CA LEU A 108 -12.20 10.58 23.08
C LEU A 108 -12.30 9.06 23.24
N GLN A 109 -12.78 8.58 24.40
CA GLN A 109 -13.01 7.16 24.66
C GLN A 109 -14.07 6.57 23.72
N ALA A 110 -15.16 7.31 23.44
CA ALA A 110 -16.18 6.91 22.47
C ALA A 110 -15.61 6.82 21.03
N GLN A 111 -14.75 7.78 20.65
CA GLN A 111 -14.07 7.74 19.35
C GLN A 111 -13.08 6.57 19.24
N VAL A 112 -12.34 6.26 20.30
CA VAL A 112 -11.44 5.09 20.34
C VAL A 112 -12.24 3.79 20.21
N GLN A 113 -13.36 3.64 20.93
CA GLN A 113 -14.22 2.45 20.82
C GLN A 113 -14.80 2.27 19.42
N GLU A 114 -15.24 3.34 18.76
CA GLU A 114 -15.75 3.24 17.39
C GLU A 114 -14.62 2.94 16.39
N LEU A 115 -13.42 3.51 16.58
CA LEU A 115 -12.24 3.17 15.77
C LEU A 115 -11.79 1.71 15.95
N GLU A 116 -11.77 1.19 17.19
CA GLU A 116 -11.48 -0.22 17.47
C GLU A 116 -12.49 -1.14 16.77
N LYS A 117 -13.78 -0.81 16.85
CA LYS A 117 -14.86 -1.57 16.22
C LYS A 117 -14.80 -1.53 14.70
N VAL A 118 -14.50 -0.37 14.10
CA VAL A 118 -14.25 -0.24 12.65
C VAL A 118 -13.02 -1.04 12.24
N ASN A 119 -11.94 -1.00 13.03
CA ASN A 119 -10.72 -1.75 12.75
C ASN A 119 -10.96 -3.28 12.78
N LEU A 120 -11.64 -3.79 13.81
CA LEU A 120 -12.05 -5.21 13.89
C LEU A 120 -12.93 -5.63 12.69
N SER A 121 -13.90 -4.79 12.30
CA SER A 121 -14.72 -5.06 11.12
C SER A 121 -13.91 -5.04 9.82
N LEU A 122 -12.92 -4.16 9.72
CA LEU A 122 -12.03 -4.08 8.56
C LEU A 122 -11.07 -5.26 8.50
N GLU A 123 -10.52 -5.72 9.63
CA GLU A 123 -9.73 -6.95 9.73
C GLU A 123 -10.56 -8.18 9.32
N GLU A 124 -11.80 -8.28 9.78
CA GLU A 124 -12.73 -9.36 9.38
C GLU A 124 -12.98 -9.32 7.86
N GLN A 125 -13.32 -8.14 7.30
CA GLN A 125 -13.52 -7.96 5.87
C GLN A 125 -12.26 -8.31 5.05
N VAL A 126 -11.09 -7.86 5.48
CA VAL A 126 -9.80 -8.19 4.83
C VAL A 126 -9.52 -9.70 4.90
N SER A 127 -9.84 -10.35 6.02
CA SER A 127 -9.69 -11.81 6.14
C SER A 127 -10.63 -12.57 5.21
N ALA A 128 -11.88 -12.12 5.09
CA ALA A 128 -12.88 -12.70 4.20
C ALA A 128 -12.51 -12.51 2.73
N GLN A 129 -12.07 -11.30 2.33
CA GLN A 129 -11.58 -11.02 0.98
C GLN A 129 -10.32 -11.83 0.64
N LYS A 130 -9.36 -11.96 1.56
CA LYS A 130 -8.18 -12.83 1.37
C LYS A 130 -8.58 -14.28 1.11
N LYS A 131 -9.57 -14.81 1.86
CA LYS A 131 -10.10 -16.15 1.64
C LYS A 131 -10.79 -16.28 0.28
N GLN A 132 -11.65 -15.35 -0.10
CA GLN A 132 -12.29 -15.33 -1.42
C GLN A 132 -11.28 -15.27 -2.57
N ILE A 133 -10.21 -14.47 -2.44
CA ILE A 133 -9.12 -14.40 -3.43
C ILE A 133 -8.37 -15.73 -3.51
N ALA A 134 -8.08 -16.37 -2.38
CA ALA A 134 -7.43 -17.69 -2.36
C ALA A 134 -8.31 -18.76 -3.02
N ASP A 135 -9.61 -18.80 -2.70
CA ASP A 135 -10.58 -19.74 -3.28
C ASP A 135 -10.76 -19.49 -4.80
N ALA A 136 -10.86 -18.23 -5.23
CA ALA A 136 -10.93 -17.86 -6.64
C ALA A 136 -9.65 -18.22 -7.40
N ASN A 137 -8.46 -18.02 -6.81
CA ASN A 137 -7.19 -18.41 -7.41
C ASN A 137 -7.04 -19.95 -7.51
N ASN A 138 -7.50 -20.68 -6.50
CA ASN A 138 -7.58 -22.14 -6.52
C ASN A 138 -8.56 -22.67 -7.57
N GLN A 139 -9.64 -21.95 -7.87
CA GLN A 139 -10.54 -22.28 -8.98
C GLN A 139 -9.92 -21.93 -10.34
N ASN A 140 -9.31 -20.74 -10.48
CA ASN A 140 -8.69 -20.29 -11.71
C ASN A 140 -7.53 -21.18 -12.15
N THR A 141 -6.65 -21.58 -11.22
CA THR A 141 -5.55 -22.53 -11.49
C THR A 141 -6.06 -23.90 -11.93
N LYS A 142 -7.14 -24.42 -11.31
CA LYS A 142 -7.79 -25.67 -11.75
C LYS A 142 -8.40 -25.54 -13.15
N LEU A 143 -9.10 -24.44 -13.43
CA LEU A 143 -9.71 -24.19 -14.75
C LEU A 143 -8.64 -24.02 -15.84
N ASN A 144 -7.56 -23.30 -15.58
CA ASN A 144 -6.44 -23.15 -16.51
C ASN A 144 -5.77 -24.51 -16.78
N HIS A 145 -5.55 -25.34 -15.75
CA HIS A 145 -5.00 -26.68 -15.95
C HIS A 145 -5.94 -27.59 -16.76
N GLN A 146 -7.25 -27.53 -16.51
CA GLN A 146 -8.25 -28.25 -17.31
C GLN A 146 -8.26 -27.78 -18.76
N ALA A 147 -8.16 -26.48 -19.02
CA ALA A 147 -8.08 -25.91 -20.36
C ALA A 147 -6.80 -26.31 -21.10
N ASP A 148 -5.66 -26.32 -20.41
CA ASP A 148 -4.36 -26.74 -20.95
C ASP A 148 -4.33 -28.25 -21.30
N VAL A 149 -4.91 -29.10 -20.45
CA VAL A 149 -5.09 -30.52 -20.73
C VAL A 149 -6.02 -30.73 -21.91
N GLN A 150 -7.13 -29.98 -22.01
CA GLN A 150 -8.04 -30.06 -23.17
C GLN A 150 -7.36 -29.60 -24.46
N ALA A 151 -6.61 -28.49 -24.44
CA ALA A 151 -5.87 -28.00 -25.59
C ALA A 151 -4.80 -29.01 -26.05
N THR A 152 -4.05 -29.60 -25.11
CA THR A 152 -3.07 -30.65 -25.38
C THR A 152 -3.72 -31.90 -25.97
N LEU A 153 -4.88 -32.30 -25.46
CA LEU A 153 -5.64 -33.44 -25.97
C LEU A 153 -6.15 -33.19 -27.40
N LEU A 154 -6.67 -31.99 -27.68
CA LEU A 154 -7.14 -31.58 -29.01
C LEU A 154 -6.00 -31.54 -30.04
N GLU A 155 -4.82 -31.01 -29.69
CA GLU A 155 -3.71 -30.97 -30.65
C GLU A 155 -3.11 -32.37 -30.88
N ARG A 156 -3.02 -33.21 -29.85
CA ARG A 156 -2.63 -34.63 -30.01
C ARG A 156 -3.64 -35.43 -30.84
N SER A 157 -4.94 -35.21 -30.66
CA SER A 157 -5.96 -35.88 -31.47
C SER A 157 -5.88 -35.45 -32.93
N ARG A 158 -5.70 -34.15 -33.19
CA ARG A 158 -5.46 -33.62 -34.52
C ARG A 158 -4.22 -34.23 -35.18
N GLU A 159 -3.12 -34.37 -34.46
CA GLU A 159 -1.91 -35.02 -34.97
C GLU A 159 -2.19 -36.51 -35.30
N LEU A 160 -2.87 -37.24 -34.42
CA LEU A 160 -3.25 -38.63 -34.66
C LEU A 160 -4.13 -38.78 -35.91
N PHE A 161 -5.18 -37.95 -36.07
CA PHE A 161 -6.04 -37.99 -37.26
C PHE A 161 -5.29 -37.62 -38.55
N GLN A 162 -4.32 -36.69 -38.50
CA GLN A 162 -3.46 -36.37 -39.65
C GLN A 162 -2.56 -37.55 -40.03
N ARG A 163 -1.97 -38.23 -39.04
CA ARG A 163 -1.17 -39.44 -39.25
C ARG A 163 -2.04 -40.57 -39.81
N GLU A 164 -3.23 -40.79 -39.25
CA GLU A 164 -4.19 -41.80 -39.70
C GLU A 164 -4.60 -41.59 -41.17
N LEU A 165 -4.94 -40.36 -41.55
CA LEU A 165 -5.29 -39.99 -42.92
C LEU A 165 -4.12 -40.26 -43.88
N LYS A 166 -2.89 -39.90 -43.50
CA LYS A 166 -1.69 -40.13 -44.32
C LYS A 166 -1.43 -41.63 -44.50
N VAL A 167 -1.51 -42.42 -43.43
CA VAL A 167 -1.34 -43.88 -43.49
C VAL A 167 -2.43 -44.52 -44.36
N LYS A 168 -3.70 -44.09 -44.23
CA LYS A 168 -4.79 -44.54 -45.10
C LYS A 168 -4.54 -44.24 -46.59
N GLN A 169 -4.05 -43.04 -46.91
CA GLN A 169 -3.69 -42.67 -48.29
C GLN A 169 -2.52 -43.51 -48.84
N GLN A 170 -1.50 -43.77 -48.02
CA GLN A 170 -0.36 -44.62 -48.39
C GLN A 170 -0.81 -46.08 -48.60
N LEU A 171 -1.66 -46.61 -47.72
CA LEU A 171 -2.25 -47.94 -47.83
C LEU A 171 -3.10 -48.05 -49.10
N GLU A 172 -3.96 -47.07 -49.41
CA GLU A 172 -4.75 -47.04 -50.65
C GLU A 172 -3.85 -47.03 -51.91
N ALA A 173 -2.74 -46.29 -51.89
CA ALA A 173 -1.79 -46.26 -53.01
C ALA A 173 -1.08 -47.61 -53.21
N LEU A 174 -0.66 -48.25 -52.11
CA LEU A 174 -0.05 -49.59 -52.14
C LEU A 174 -1.05 -50.67 -52.57
N GLN A 175 -2.30 -50.57 -52.12
CA GLN A 175 -3.39 -51.47 -52.53
C GLN A 175 -3.59 -51.38 -54.05
N LYS A 176 -3.64 -50.17 -54.61
CA LYS A 176 -3.72 -49.96 -56.08
C LYS A 176 -2.50 -50.50 -56.82
N GLU A 177 -1.30 -50.36 -56.28
CA GLU A 177 -0.09 -50.91 -56.90
C GLU A 177 -0.11 -52.45 -56.90
N ARG A 178 -0.51 -53.05 -55.77
CA ARG A 178 -0.73 -54.50 -55.63
C ARG A 178 -1.76 -55.01 -56.65
N ASP A 179 -2.93 -54.39 -56.70
CA ASP A 179 -4.03 -54.78 -57.59
C ASP A 179 -3.69 -54.60 -59.09
N LEU A 180 -2.66 -53.79 -59.42
CA LEU A 180 -2.10 -53.64 -60.77
C LEU A 180 -0.97 -54.63 -61.12
N LEU A 181 -0.32 -55.24 -60.11
CA LEU A 181 0.79 -56.19 -60.27
C LEU A 181 0.32 -57.65 -60.14
N GLU A 182 -0.56 -57.94 -59.18
CA GLU A 182 -1.16 -59.26 -58.92
C GLU A 182 -1.72 -59.94 -60.18
N PRO A 183 -2.51 -59.29 -61.08
CA PRO A 183 -2.99 -59.91 -62.31
C PRO A 183 -1.93 -60.03 -63.43
N LYS A 184 -0.75 -59.41 -63.30
CA LYS A 184 0.35 -59.51 -64.28
C LYS A 184 1.30 -60.66 -63.96
N LEU A 185 1.47 -60.99 -62.67
CA LEU A 185 2.31 -62.07 -62.18
C LEU A 185 2.06 -63.44 -62.84
N PRO A 186 0.83 -63.95 -63.01
CA PRO A 186 0.62 -65.24 -63.69
C PRO A 186 1.07 -65.22 -65.16
N LYS A 187 0.97 -64.07 -65.85
CA LYS A 187 1.45 -63.93 -67.25
C LYS A 187 2.97 -63.87 -67.31
N LEU A 188 3.61 -63.11 -66.42
CA LEU A 188 5.06 -63.05 -66.30
C LEU A 188 5.65 -64.43 -65.97
N LYS A 189 4.95 -65.21 -65.13
CA LYS A 189 5.29 -66.59 -64.84
C LYS A 189 5.15 -67.51 -66.06
N GLU A 190 4.03 -67.43 -66.79
CA GLU A 190 3.84 -68.18 -68.04
C GLU A 190 4.93 -67.85 -69.08
N GLU A 191 5.30 -66.58 -69.21
CA GLU A 191 6.42 -66.16 -70.07
C GLU A 191 7.76 -66.76 -69.60
N CYS A 192 8.12 -66.68 -68.32
CA CYS A 192 9.36 -67.29 -67.82
C CYS A 192 9.36 -68.83 -67.96
N ASP A 193 8.25 -69.51 -67.64
CA ASP A 193 8.14 -70.96 -67.79
C ASP A 193 8.32 -71.38 -69.27
N LEU A 194 7.73 -70.65 -70.23
CA LEU A 194 7.92 -70.87 -71.68
C LEU A 194 9.34 -70.61 -72.17
N PHE A 195 10.06 -69.67 -71.55
CA PHE A 195 11.49 -69.42 -71.84
C PHE A 195 12.37 -70.55 -71.31
N LEU A 196 12.11 -71.02 -70.08
CA LEU A 196 12.85 -72.12 -69.45
C LEU A 196 12.62 -73.47 -70.16
N ASP A 197 11.40 -73.73 -70.62
CA ASP A 197 11.06 -74.92 -71.41
C ASP A 197 11.64 -74.87 -72.84
N GLY A 198 12.11 -73.70 -73.31
CA GLY A 198 12.67 -73.52 -74.66
C GLY A 198 11.66 -73.73 -75.79
N THR A 199 10.35 -73.68 -75.49
CA THR A 199 9.26 -74.05 -76.40
C THR A 199 8.79 -72.91 -77.31
N SER A 200 9.28 -71.67 -77.10
CA SER A 200 8.93 -70.51 -77.91
C SER A 200 10.17 -69.66 -78.26
N TRP A 201 10.17 -69.07 -79.47
CA TRP A 201 11.20 -68.13 -79.94
C TRP A 201 10.83 -66.66 -79.70
N ASP A 202 9.56 -66.38 -79.37
CA ASP A 202 9.04 -65.01 -79.22
C ASP A 202 9.25 -64.43 -77.80
N VAL A 203 9.56 -65.28 -76.81
CA VAL A 203 9.78 -64.85 -75.43
C VAL A 203 11.21 -64.35 -75.24
N LYS A 204 11.35 -63.25 -74.52
CA LYS A 204 12.63 -62.56 -74.30
C LYS A 204 13.41 -63.18 -73.14
N SER A 205 14.73 -63.08 -73.20
CA SER A 205 15.60 -63.54 -72.11
C SER A 205 15.44 -62.79 -70.79
N ASP A 206 14.77 -61.63 -70.79
CA ASP A 206 14.50 -60.81 -69.60
C ASP A 206 13.16 -61.16 -68.92
N SER A 207 12.44 -62.20 -69.37
CA SER A 207 11.13 -62.58 -68.82
C SER A 207 11.20 -63.09 -67.38
N CYS A 208 12.21 -63.90 -67.03
CA CYS A 208 12.39 -64.37 -65.66
C CYS A 208 12.87 -63.24 -64.72
N ASP A 209 13.76 -62.35 -65.18
CA ASP A 209 14.18 -61.17 -64.42
C ASP A 209 12.97 -60.28 -64.05
N LYS A 210 12.04 -60.06 -64.99
CA LYS A 210 10.79 -59.31 -64.74
C LYS A 210 9.83 -60.03 -63.80
N GLN A 211 9.76 -61.36 -63.85
CA GLN A 211 8.96 -62.13 -62.90
C GLN A 211 9.53 -61.96 -61.48
N ASP A 212 10.84 -62.05 -61.31
CA ASP A 212 11.50 -61.91 -60.01
C ASP A 212 11.44 -60.47 -59.49
N GLU A 213 11.59 -59.45 -60.35
CA GLU A 213 11.36 -58.05 -60.01
C GLU A 213 9.91 -57.83 -59.55
N ALA A 214 8.91 -58.34 -60.28
CA ALA A 214 7.50 -58.22 -59.91
C ALA A 214 7.15 -58.95 -58.61
N ASN A 215 7.70 -60.15 -58.37
CA ASN A 215 7.54 -60.89 -57.12
C ASN A 215 8.19 -60.17 -55.93
N SER A 216 9.42 -59.68 -56.11
CA SER A 216 10.14 -58.90 -55.10
C SER A 216 9.37 -57.63 -54.73
N ARG A 217 8.87 -56.91 -55.75
CA ARG A 217 8.06 -55.71 -55.55
C ARG A 217 6.73 -56.01 -54.87
N LEU A 218 6.02 -57.07 -55.25
CA LEU A 218 4.77 -57.48 -54.58
C LEU A 218 5.02 -57.82 -53.10
N SER A 219 6.05 -58.60 -52.80
CA SER A 219 6.45 -58.95 -51.43
C SER A 219 6.74 -57.70 -50.59
N GLN A 220 7.44 -56.71 -51.16
CA GLN A 220 7.70 -55.43 -50.50
C GLN A 220 6.41 -54.63 -50.25
N ILE A 221 5.48 -54.62 -51.21
CA ILE A 221 4.18 -53.95 -51.08
C ILE A 221 3.35 -54.61 -49.98
N ASP A 222 3.22 -55.94 -49.97
CA ASP A 222 2.47 -56.68 -48.93
C ASP A 222 3.06 -56.49 -47.53
N GLN A 223 4.40 -56.41 -47.42
CA GLN A 223 5.06 -56.07 -46.16
C GLN A 223 4.69 -54.65 -45.71
N MET A 224 4.73 -53.65 -46.60
CA MET A 224 4.37 -52.27 -46.25
C MET A 224 2.87 -52.11 -45.93
N ILE A 225 1.98 -52.82 -46.64
CA ILE A 225 0.55 -52.87 -46.33
C ILE A 225 0.35 -53.42 -44.91
N ARG A 226 1.03 -54.51 -44.54
CA ARG A 226 0.94 -55.08 -43.18
C ARG A 226 1.45 -54.14 -42.10
N VAL A 227 2.55 -53.42 -42.35
CA VAL A 227 3.06 -52.40 -41.42
C VAL A 227 2.02 -51.28 -41.24
N HIS A 228 1.48 -50.75 -42.33
CA HIS A 228 0.46 -49.69 -42.25
C HIS A 228 -0.87 -50.14 -41.64
N GLN A 229 -1.26 -51.40 -41.79
CA GLN A 229 -2.39 -51.97 -41.05
C GLN A 229 -2.13 -51.98 -39.54
N MET A 230 -0.92 -52.39 -39.12
CA MET A 230 -0.51 -52.35 -37.72
C MET A 230 -0.42 -50.91 -37.17
N ASP A 231 0.07 -49.96 -37.98
CA ASP A 231 0.09 -48.53 -37.63
C ASP A 231 -1.34 -48.02 -37.36
N LEU A 232 -2.32 -48.39 -38.19
CA LEU A 232 -3.72 -48.02 -38.00
C LEU A 232 -4.35 -48.66 -36.77
N GLU A 233 -4.04 -49.93 -36.46
CA GLU A 233 -4.46 -50.58 -35.22
C GLU A 233 -3.88 -49.88 -33.98
N GLN A 234 -2.60 -49.50 -34.03
CA GLN A 234 -1.95 -48.74 -32.97
C GLN A 234 -2.60 -47.36 -32.79
N ILE A 235 -2.80 -46.60 -33.87
CA ILE A 235 -3.47 -45.29 -33.84
C ILE A 235 -4.88 -45.41 -33.25
N LYS A 236 -5.64 -46.45 -33.64
CA LYS A 236 -6.97 -46.72 -33.06
C LYS A 236 -6.89 -46.99 -31.55
N SER A 237 -5.93 -47.82 -31.11
CA SER A 237 -5.74 -48.09 -29.67
C SER A 237 -5.35 -46.84 -28.87
N LEU A 238 -4.63 -45.89 -29.50
CA LEU A 238 -4.28 -44.60 -28.90
C LEU A 238 -5.49 -43.65 -28.85
N SER A 239 -6.37 -43.67 -29.85
CA SER A 239 -7.66 -42.94 -29.83
C SER A 239 -8.52 -43.40 -28.65
N GLU A 240 -8.71 -44.72 -28.52
CA GLU A 240 -9.50 -45.32 -27.44
C GLU A 240 -8.93 -44.98 -26.05
N GLN A 241 -7.59 -44.96 -25.89
CA GLN A 241 -6.93 -44.54 -24.64
C GLN A 241 -7.09 -43.05 -24.32
N ILE A 242 -7.20 -42.20 -25.34
CA ILE A 242 -7.42 -40.75 -25.19
C ILE A 242 -8.91 -40.42 -24.96
N GLY A 243 -9.81 -41.39 -25.16
CA GLY A 243 -11.25 -41.25 -24.98
C GLY A 243 -11.98 -40.71 -26.22
N LEU A 244 -11.47 -41.03 -27.41
CA LEU A 244 -11.98 -40.64 -28.73
C LEU A 244 -12.45 -41.86 -29.54
#